data_AF-A0A3E2B476-F1
#
_entry.id   AF-A0A3E2B476-F1
#
_cell.length_a   1.000
_cell.length_b   1.000
_cell.length_c   1.000
_cell.angle_alpha   90.00
_cell.angle_beta   90.00
_cell.angle_gamma   90.00
#
_symmetry.space_group_name_H-M   'P 1'
#
loop_
_entity.id
_entity.type
_entity.pdbx_description
1 polymer ?
#
loop_
_entity_poly.entity_id
_entity_poly.type
_entity_poly.pdbx_seq_one_letter_code
_entity_poly.pdbx_strand_id
1 'polypeptide(L)'
;MRALKQDAKEKRYGRICLLLGIILLGTVGCSHTVSDTPSIDAEIAEFLQVSESQAESLWEGIQTIDQNSRAEKTTVHVRQAFGNEREMYVLYDVTFSTEIDLQKEKNNGILPTTVTLSGVGEVSKAGKGGSVYTIGINGQTITYLSYFESNLDQYPEGDLLLTLGQFKAGGKTEATSIADEVHEFSWTPTTHGTILRGDIVTKEGKTIGSVSVSPFSLRFAADSSSQTEYVDFLRSIMIIDRNGTAVRPKGGSGGGAAEDPLGKEPLTNIAGSIDFRVLLELSDVAAVQIDGYTVPLSKS
;
A
#
# COMPACT_ATOMS: atom_id res chain seq x y z
N MET A 1 -42.00 73.12 11.74
CA MET A 1 -41.82 73.50 10.32
C MET A 1 -40.32 73.66 10.08
N ARG A 2 -39.74 72.79 9.23
CA ARG A 2 -38.37 72.76 8.62
C ARG A 2 -37.10 73.07 9.46
N ALA A 3 -36.25 72.02 9.50
CA ALA A 3 -34.78 71.90 9.56
C ALA A 3 -33.87 73.14 9.64
N LEU A 4 -32.71 72.97 10.30
CA LEU A 4 -31.38 73.19 9.69
C LEU A 4 -30.24 72.56 10.54
N LYS A 5 -29.18 72.18 9.84
CA LYS A 5 -28.04 71.30 10.17
C LYS A 5 -27.16 71.74 11.35
N GLN A 6 -26.59 70.76 12.05
CA GLN A 6 -25.36 70.92 12.83
C GLN A 6 -24.16 70.49 11.99
N ASP A 7 -23.12 71.31 11.99
CA ASP A 7 -21.78 70.92 11.57
C ASP A 7 -20.73 71.52 12.52
N ALA A 8 -19.61 70.81 12.59
CA ALA A 8 -18.66 70.67 13.68
C ALA A 8 -17.78 71.88 14.05
N LYS A 9 -17.20 71.87 15.27
CA LYS A 9 -15.79 72.25 15.48
C LYS A 9 -15.17 71.82 16.82
N GLU A 10 -14.09 71.05 16.68
CA GLU A 10 -12.81 71.09 17.40
C GLU A 10 -12.74 71.14 18.94
N LYS A 11 -12.02 70.16 19.51
CA LYS A 11 -10.97 70.45 20.50
C LYS A 11 -9.89 69.35 20.53
N ARG A 12 -8.66 69.80 20.23
CA ARG A 12 -7.35 69.49 20.85
C ARG A 12 -7.22 68.12 21.53
N TYR A 13 -6.17 67.36 21.16
CA TYR A 13 -4.96 67.19 21.99
C TYR A 13 -3.87 66.54 21.12
N GLY A 14 -2.89 67.36 20.73
CA GLY A 14 -1.64 66.89 20.18
C GLY A 14 -0.70 66.42 21.29
N ARG A 15 0.25 65.56 20.89
CA ARG A 15 1.33 64.94 21.68
C ARG A 15 0.91 63.67 22.42
N ILE A 16 0.90 62.54 21.69
CA ILE A 16 1.27 61.16 22.06
C ILE A 16 0.83 60.30 20.86
N CYS A 17 1.70 60.10 19.87
CA CYS A 17 1.55 59.09 18.79
C CYS A 17 2.79 59.08 17.88
N LEU A 18 3.98 59.30 18.45
CA LEU A 18 5.22 59.35 17.68
C LEU A 18 6.30 58.67 18.51
N LEU A 19 6.14 57.36 18.73
CA LEU A 19 7.15 56.40 19.23
C LEU A 19 6.58 54.96 19.31
N LEU A 20 5.79 54.54 18.32
CA LEU A 20 5.28 53.15 18.18
C LEU A 20 5.27 52.73 16.70
N GLY A 21 6.40 52.91 16.03
CA GLY A 21 6.63 52.41 14.68
C GLY A 21 8.13 52.26 14.50
N ILE A 22 8.57 51.11 14.00
CA ILE A 22 9.96 50.63 13.86
C ILE A 22 10.43 49.77 15.04
N ILE A 23 9.91 48.53 15.15
CA ILE A 23 10.69 47.26 15.24
C ILE A 23 9.77 46.14 14.72
N LEU A 24 9.75 45.93 13.40
CA LEU A 24 9.09 44.75 12.80
C LEU A 24 9.70 44.49 11.43
N LEU A 25 10.97 44.09 11.42
CA LEU A 25 11.68 43.58 10.24
C LEU A 25 12.65 42.49 10.69
N GLY A 26 12.39 41.25 10.24
CA GLY A 26 13.47 40.31 9.93
C GLY A 26 13.69 39.11 10.84
N THR A 27 12.66 38.45 11.37
CA THR A 27 12.76 36.98 11.49
C THR A 27 12.14 36.40 10.22
N VAL A 28 13.00 36.07 9.26
CA VAL A 28 12.65 35.12 8.20
C VAL A 28 12.37 33.81 8.93
N GLY A 29 11.11 33.62 9.30
CA GLY A 29 10.63 32.28 9.59
C GLY A 29 10.82 31.52 8.31
N CYS A 30 11.69 30.51 8.32
CA CYS A 30 11.56 29.41 7.40
C CYS A 30 10.16 28.86 7.64
N SER A 31 9.19 29.33 6.85
CA SER A 31 7.96 28.60 6.63
C SER A 31 8.40 27.30 5.97
N HIS A 32 8.76 26.30 6.78
CA HIS A 32 8.61 24.94 6.35
C HIS A 32 7.13 24.83 6.00
N THR A 33 6.83 24.93 4.71
CA THR A 33 5.63 24.32 4.16
C THR A 33 5.75 22.86 4.56
N VAL A 34 5.11 22.50 5.68
CA VAL A 34 4.84 21.11 5.98
C VAL A 34 4.04 20.65 4.78
N SER A 35 4.64 19.78 3.99
CA SER A 35 3.91 19.14 2.91
C SER A 35 2.78 18.37 3.58
N ASP A 36 1.53 18.74 3.31
CA ASP A 36 0.35 17.98 3.75
C ASP A 36 0.26 16.62 3.03
N THR A 37 1.14 16.37 2.06
CA THR A 37 1.30 15.09 1.39
C THR A 37 1.85 14.04 2.37
N PRO A 38 1.13 12.95 2.64
CA PRO A 38 1.63 11.85 3.44
C PRO A 38 2.96 11.32 2.88
N SER A 39 3.90 11.01 3.76
CA SER A 39 5.20 10.46 3.39
C SER A 39 5.30 9.01 3.83
N ILE A 40 6.03 8.22 3.03
CA ILE A 40 6.24 6.81 3.33
C ILE A 40 7.12 6.71 4.57
N ASP A 41 6.77 5.80 5.47
CA ASP A 41 7.58 5.56 6.66
C ASP A 41 8.98 5.07 6.25
N ALA A 42 10.02 5.58 6.91
CA ALA A 42 11.41 5.28 6.56
C ALA A 42 11.72 3.78 6.62
N GLU A 43 11.12 3.03 7.54
CA GLU A 43 11.34 1.59 7.65
C GLU A 43 10.69 0.81 6.49
N ILE A 44 9.54 1.30 5.98
CA ILE A 44 8.93 0.75 4.76
C ILE A 44 9.81 1.08 3.56
N ALA A 45 10.25 2.33 3.44
CA ALA A 45 11.08 2.78 2.33
C ALA A 45 12.39 2.00 2.26
N GLU A 46 13.06 1.78 3.39
CA GLU A 46 14.29 0.97 3.44
C GLU A 46 14.01 -0.50 3.06
N PHE A 47 12.99 -1.12 3.65
CA PHE A 47 12.67 -2.53 3.42
C PHE A 47 12.29 -2.80 1.96
N LEU A 48 11.45 -1.94 1.36
CA LEU A 48 10.99 -2.06 -0.03
C LEU A 48 11.93 -1.39 -1.04
N GLN A 49 13.02 -0.77 -0.58
CA GLN A 49 14.01 -0.05 -1.40
C GLN A 49 13.37 1.06 -2.24
N VAL A 50 12.46 1.83 -1.64
CA VAL A 50 11.75 2.94 -2.28
C VAL A 50 12.67 4.14 -2.37
N SER A 51 12.95 4.59 -3.60
CA SER A 51 13.69 5.84 -3.84
C SER A 51 12.85 7.07 -3.52
N GLU A 52 13.47 8.23 -3.31
CA GLU A 52 12.76 9.50 -3.08
C GLU A 52 11.79 9.84 -4.23
N SER A 53 12.21 9.65 -5.48
CA SER A 53 11.35 9.89 -6.65
C SER A 53 10.15 8.94 -6.72
N GLN A 54 10.33 7.68 -6.31
CA GLN A 54 9.22 6.73 -6.20
C GLN A 54 8.29 7.09 -5.05
N ALA A 55 8.82 7.52 -3.91
CA ALA A 55 7.99 7.93 -2.78
C ALA A 55 7.05 9.09 -3.16
N GLU A 56 7.52 10.03 -3.98
CA GLU A 56 6.70 11.11 -4.54
C GLU A 56 5.59 10.59 -5.47
N SER A 57 5.80 9.51 -6.23
CA SER A 57 4.76 8.96 -7.12
C SER A 57 3.74 8.09 -6.37
N LEU A 58 4.09 7.62 -5.18
CA LEU A 58 3.32 6.69 -4.35
C LEU A 58 2.42 7.35 -3.31
N TRP A 59 2.46 8.68 -3.16
CA TRP A 59 1.81 9.40 -2.07
C TRP A 59 0.30 9.14 -1.92
N GLU A 60 -0.42 8.95 -3.03
CA GLU A 60 -1.87 8.65 -3.03
C GLU A 60 -2.17 7.30 -2.34
N GLY A 61 -1.16 6.43 -2.26
CA GLY A 61 -1.27 5.14 -1.60
C GLY A 61 -0.92 5.17 -0.11
N ILE A 62 -0.59 6.31 0.47
CA ILE A 62 -0.05 6.40 1.84
C ILE A 62 -1.10 6.94 2.80
N GLN A 63 -1.34 6.24 3.91
CA GLN A 63 -2.24 6.66 4.97
C GLN A 63 -1.61 6.44 6.34
N THR A 64 -1.47 7.52 7.11
CA THR A 64 -1.15 7.42 8.55
C THR A 64 -2.36 6.87 9.29
N ILE A 65 -2.15 5.82 10.10
CA ILE A 65 -3.20 5.18 10.90
C ILE A 65 -3.11 5.63 12.36
N ASP A 66 -1.91 5.56 12.93
CA ASP A 66 -1.60 5.96 14.31
C ASP A 66 -2.62 5.45 15.37
N GLN A 67 -2.88 4.14 15.36
CA GLN A 67 -3.77 3.50 16.32
C GLN A 67 -3.01 2.57 17.26
N ASN A 68 -3.39 2.55 18.54
CA ASN A 68 -2.76 1.70 19.54
C ASN A 68 -3.78 0.78 20.23
N SER A 69 -3.33 -0.41 20.62
CA SER A 69 -4.08 -1.37 21.40
C SER A 69 -3.15 -2.01 22.44
N ARG A 70 -3.64 -2.15 23.68
CA ARG A 70 -2.84 -2.68 24.80
C ARG A 70 -3.55 -3.86 25.44
N ALA A 71 -2.80 -4.94 25.60
CA ALA A 71 -3.17 -6.13 26.35
C ALA A 71 -2.15 -6.38 27.48
N GLU A 72 -2.20 -7.56 28.10
CA GLU A 72 -1.37 -7.89 29.26
C GLU A 72 0.12 -7.98 28.90
N LYS A 73 0.45 -8.74 27.85
CA LYS A 73 1.83 -9.01 27.42
C LYS A 73 2.24 -8.24 26.18
N THR A 74 1.30 -7.60 25.48
CA THR A 74 1.55 -6.94 24.20
C THR A 74 0.90 -5.58 24.13
N THR A 75 1.62 -4.62 23.54
CA THR A 75 1.07 -3.35 23.06
C THR A 75 1.37 -3.27 21.56
N VAL A 76 0.35 -3.03 20.76
CA VAL A 76 0.47 -2.92 19.30
C VAL A 76 0.18 -1.48 18.89
N HIS A 77 1.04 -0.92 18.04
CA HIS A 77 0.87 0.40 17.43
C HIS A 77 0.89 0.25 15.91
N VAL A 78 -0.26 0.46 15.27
CA VAL A 78 -0.37 0.50 13.80
C VAL A 78 -0.03 1.91 13.34
N ARG A 79 1.06 2.03 12.58
CA ARG A 79 1.65 3.32 12.17
C ARG A 79 1.06 3.80 10.86
N GLN A 80 1.16 2.98 9.82
CA GLN A 80 0.89 3.40 8.45
C GLN A 80 0.32 2.23 7.63
N ALA A 81 -0.63 2.56 6.76
CA ALA A 81 -1.04 1.72 5.64
C ALA A 81 -0.47 2.31 4.34
N PHE A 82 0.00 1.44 3.45
CA PHE A 82 0.60 1.81 2.17
C PHE A 82 0.13 0.85 1.08
N GLY A 83 -0.59 1.34 0.07
CA GLY A 83 -1.17 0.43 -0.93
C GLY A 83 -2.14 1.08 -1.91
N ASN A 84 -3.01 0.25 -2.45
CA ASN A 84 -4.08 0.61 -3.36
C ASN A 84 -5.36 -0.17 -2.98
N GLU A 85 -6.39 -0.05 -3.81
CA GLU A 85 -7.67 -0.72 -3.59
C GLU A 85 -7.60 -2.26 -3.60
N ARG A 86 -6.53 -2.87 -4.12
CA ARG A 86 -6.34 -4.33 -4.22
C ARG A 86 -5.30 -4.88 -3.26
N GLU A 87 -4.26 -4.11 -2.97
CA GLU A 87 -3.03 -4.56 -2.29
C GLU A 87 -2.65 -3.56 -1.21
N MET A 88 -2.31 -4.05 -0.01
CA MET A 88 -2.06 -3.21 1.16
C MET A 88 -0.87 -3.72 1.96
N TYR A 89 0.09 -2.84 2.21
CA TYR A 89 1.06 -2.98 3.28
C TYR A 89 0.56 -2.29 4.54
N VAL A 90 0.78 -2.92 5.70
CA VAL A 90 0.51 -2.31 7.01
C VAL A 90 1.74 -2.44 7.90
N LEU A 91 2.25 -1.29 8.36
CA LEU A 91 3.37 -1.18 9.29
C LEU A 91 2.86 -1.08 10.72
N TYR A 92 3.39 -1.91 11.60
CA TYR A 92 3.04 -1.87 13.02
C TYR A 92 4.18 -2.34 13.93
N ASP A 93 4.22 -1.75 15.11
CA ASP A 93 5.12 -2.12 16.20
C ASP A 93 4.39 -2.98 17.22
N VAL A 94 5.05 -4.05 17.68
CA VAL A 94 4.58 -4.87 18.80
C VAL A 94 5.61 -4.79 19.91
N THR A 95 5.22 -4.15 21.01
CA THR A 95 6.01 -4.08 22.23
C THR A 95 5.54 -5.17 23.18
N PHE A 96 6.44 -6.09 23.51
CA PHE A 96 6.17 -7.18 24.44
C PHE A 96 6.39 -6.74 25.90
N SER A 97 5.88 -7.49 26.87
CA SER A 97 6.22 -7.26 28.28
C SER A 97 7.67 -7.68 28.55
N THR A 98 8.29 -7.12 29.58
CA THR A 98 9.67 -7.47 29.98
C THR A 98 9.81 -8.89 30.52
N GLU A 99 8.70 -9.61 30.72
CA GLU A 99 8.69 -11.03 31.09
C GLU A 99 9.06 -11.93 29.90
N ILE A 100 8.90 -11.43 28.67
CA ILE A 100 9.24 -12.14 27.45
C ILE A 100 10.68 -11.81 27.06
N ASP A 101 11.54 -12.81 27.01
CA ASP A 101 12.95 -12.64 26.66
C ASP A 101 13.16 -12.71 25.14
N LEU A 102 13.07 -11.57 24.46
CA LEU A 102 13.26 -11.50 23.00
C LEU A 102 14.67 -11.92 22.56
N GLN A 103 15.68 -11.82 23.43
CA GLN A 103 17.05 -12.18 23.06
C GLN A 103 17.21 -13.69 22.91
N LYS A 104 16.46 -14.49 23.69
CA LYS A 104 16.40 -15.95 23.50
C LYS A 104 15.78 -16.32 22.16
N GLU A 105 14.75 -15.59 21.73
CA GLU A 105 13.98 -15.90 20.53
C GLU A 105 14.51 -15.24 19.25
N LYS A 106 15.58 -14.46 19.33
CA LYS A 106 16.17 -13.74 18.18
C LYS A 106 16.53 -14.66 17.01
N ASN A 107 16.96 -15.89 17.30
CA ASN A 107 17.31 -16.89 16.28
C ASN A 107 16.10 -17.67 15.74
N ASN A 108 15.01 -17.68 16.49
CA ASN A 108 13.79 -18.42 16.18
C ASN A 108 12.76 -17.55 15.44
N GLY A 109 12.84 -16.23 15.64
CA GLY A 109 11.86 -15.26 15.16
C GLY A 109 10.56 -15.35 15.97
N ILE A 110 9.99 -14.20 16.34
CA ILE A 110 8.63 -14.11 16.85
C ILE A 110 7.76 -13.61 15.71
N LEU A 111 6.66 -14.30 15.44
CA LEU A 111 5.69 -13.89 14.43
C LEU A 111 4.27 -13.98 15.00
N PRO A 112 3.39 -13.02 14.68
CA PRO A 112 1.96 -13.22 14.87
C PRO A 112 1.48 -14.39 14.01
N THR A 113 0.68 -15.29 14.59
CA THR A 113 0.06 -16.39 13.84
C THR A 113 -1.36 -16.08 13.40
N THR A 114 -1.98 -15.05 13.98
CA THR A 114 -3.19 -14.43 13.45
C THR A 114 -2.80 -13.09 12.84
N VAL A 115 -2.84 -12.99 11.51
CA VAL A 115 -2.67 -11.74 10.76
C VAL A 115 -3.62 -11.73 9.58
N THR A 116 -4.66 -10.93 9.68
CA THR A 116 -5.72 -10.85 8.66
C THR A 116 -6.17 -9.42 8.44
N LEU A 117 -6.53 -9.11 7.19
CA LEU A 117 -7.19 -7.86 6.81
C LEU A 117 -8.48 -8.18 6.06
N SER A 118 -9.62 -7.63 6.50
CA SER A 118 -10.95 -7.92 5.94
C SER A 118 -11.88 -6.72 6.06
N GLY A 119 -12.95 -6.64 5.24
CA GLY A 119 -13.99 -5.63 5.43
C GLY A 119 -14.79 -5.85 6.71
N VAL A 120 -15.12 -4.77 7.42
CA VAL A 120 -15.99 -4.83 8.61
C VAL A 120 -17.38 -5.29 8.21
N GLY A 121 -17.86 -6.37 8.84
CA GLY A 121 -19.21 -6.92 8.60
C GLY A 121 -19.29 -7.96 7.47
N GLU A 122 -18.19 -8.29 6.79
CA GLU A 122 -18.15 -9.42 5.88
C GLU A 122 -18.14 -10.76 6.65
N VAL A 123 -18.97 -11.70 6.21
CA VAL A 123 -19.15 -13.01 6.88
C VAL A 123 -17.94 -13.96 6.66
N SER A 124 -16.88 -13.51 5.99
CA SER A 124 -15.64 -14.26 5.91
C SER A 124 -14.79 -14.01 7.16
N LYS A 125 -15.01 -14.81 8.21
CA LYS A 125 -14.15 -14.89 9.42
C LYS A 125 -12.72 -15.37 9.16
N ALA A 126 -12.29 -15.35 7.91
CA ALA A 126 -10.93 -15.64 7.48
C ALA A 126 -10.54 -14.51 6.53
N GLY A 127 -10.15 -13.35 7.07
CA GLY A 127 -9.37 -12.42 6.27
C GLY A 127 -8.14 -13.16 5.73
N LYS A 128 -7.64 -12.75 4.56
CA LYS A 128 -6.50 -13.44 3.94
C LYS A 128 -5.29 -13.35 4.88
N GLY A 129 -4.61 -14.48 5.09
CA GLY A 129 -3.32 -14.49 5.77
C GLY A 129 -2.36 -13.57 5.03
N GLY A 130 -1.91 -12.52 5.70
CA GLY A 130 -0.88 -11.63 5.16
C GLY A 130 0.48 -12.31 5.16
N SER A 131 1.37 -11.88 4.24
CA SER A 131 2.79 -12.18 4.40
C SER A 131 3.36 -11.23 5.44
N VAL A 132 3.96 -11.77 6.50
CA VAL A 132 4.51 -10.98 7.61
C VAL A 132 6.02 -10.95 7.52
N TYR A 133 6.60 -9.76 7.56
CA TYR A 133 8.04 -9.53 7.59
C TYR A 133 8.42 -8.88 8.90
N THR A 134 9.40 -9.45 9.60
CA THR A 134 10.10 -8.74 10.68
C THR A 134 11.12 -7.81 10.04
N ILE A 135 10.96 -6.50 10.22
CA ILE A 135 11.83 -5.49 9.60
C ILE A 135 12.72 -4.77 10.61
N GLY A 136 12.37 -4.81 11.90
CA GLY A 136 13.15 -4.18 12.97
C GLY A 136 12.96 -4.84 14.33
N ILE A 137 14.00 -4.81 15.16
CA ILE A 137 13.93 -5.20 16.58
C ILE A 137 14.70 -4.16 17.40
N ASN A 138 14.01 -3.47 18.30
CA ASN A 138 14.60 -2.48 19.20
C ASN A 138 14.12 -2.69 20.63
N GLY A 139 15.01 -3.16 21.50
CA GLY A 139 14.68 -3.49 22.89
C GLY A 139 13.60 -4.56 22.97
N GLN A 140 12.43 -4.19 23.48
CA GLN A 140 11.27 -5.07 23.64
C GLN A 140 10.23 -4.93 22.51
N THR A 141 10.55 -4.14 21.49
CA THR A 141 9.66 -3.84 20.37
C THR A 141 10.16 -4.53 19.11
N ILE A 142 9.26 -5.22 18.42
CA ILE A 142 9.48 -5.78 17.09
C ILE A 142 8.60 -5.01 16.11
N THR A 143 9.22 -4.52 15.04
CA THR A 143 8.52 -3.84 13.95
C THR A 143 8.25 -4.83 12.83
N TYR A 144 7.00 -4.91 12.42
CA TYR A 144 6.55 -5.77 11.34
C TYR A 144 5.94 -4.98 10.20
N LEU A 145 6.14 -5.51 9.01
CA LEU A 145 5.44 -5.10 7.80
C LEU A 145 4.62 -6.29 7.29
N SER A 146 3.31 -6.14 7.22
CA SER A 146 2.43 -7.15 6.65
C SER A 146 1.94 -6.74 5.27
N TYR A 147 1.95 -7.67 4.32
CA TYR A 147 1.39 -7.50 2.98
C TYR A 147 0.09 -8.30 2.84
N PHE A 148 -0.95 -7.63 2.36
CA PHE A 148 -2.27 -8.19 2.10
C PHE A 148 -2.67 -7.93 0.66
N GLU A 149 -3.48 -8.84 0.14
CA GLU A 149 -4.11 -8.71 -1.17
C GLU A 149 -5.59 -9.09 -0.99
N SER A 150 -6.49 -8.31 -1.60
CA SER A 150 -7.92 -8.62 -1.60
C SER A 150 -8.19 -9.96 -2.30
N ASN A 151 -9.20 -10.69 -1.81
CA ASN A 151 -9.72 -11.88 -2.50
C ASN A 151 -10.73 -11.51 -3.60
N LEU A 152 -11.07 -10.23 -3.69
CA LEU A 152 -11.89 -9.62 -4.73
C LEU A 152 -11.00 -8.72 -5.60
N ASP A 153 -11.57 -8.11 -6.64
CA ASP A 153 -10.85 -7.15 -7.49
C ASP A 153 -10.38 -5.91 -6.70
N GLN A 154 -11.09 -5.58 -5.61
CA GLN A 154 -10.77 -4.50 -4.68
C GLN A 154 -11.25 -4.84 -3.26
N TYR A 155 -10.74 -4.16 -2.25
CA TYR A 155 -11.29 -4.20 -0.90
C TYR A 155 -12.74 -3.67 -0.91
N PRO A 156 -13.61 -4.19 -0.03
CA PRO A 156 -14.98 -3.71 0.09
C PRO A 156 -15.00 -2.24 0.54
N GLU A 157 -16.06 -1.54 0.16
CA GLU A 157 -16.29 -0.17 0.65
C GLU A 157 -16.50 -0.15 2.16
N GLY A 158 -16.02 0.92 2.80
CA GLY A 158 -16.12 1.12 4.24
C GLY A 158 -14.87 0.72 5.00
N ASP A 159 -15.02 0.38 6.27
CA ASP A 159 -13.90 0.12 7.16
C ASP A 159 -13.26 -1.25 6.90
N LEU A 160 -11.93 -1.28 6.99
CA LEU A 160 -11.14 -2.48 7.07
C LEU A 160 -10.80 -2.80 8.52
N LEU A 161 -10.85 -4.09 8.85
CA LEU A 161 -10.48 -4.67 10.13
C LEU A 161 -9.16 -5.44 9.98
N LEU A 162 -8.13 -4.96 10.67
CA LEU A 162 -6.88 -5.69 10.88
C LEU A 162 -6.96 -6.45 12.20
N THR A 163 -6.72 -7.76 12.15
CA THR A 163 -6.61 -8.61 13.35
C THR A 163 -5.19 -9.15 13.45
N LEU A 164 -4.55 -8.87 14.59
CA LEU A 164 -3.17 -9.26 14.91
C LEU A 164 -3.13 -10.01 16.23
N GLY A 165 -2.45 -11.14 16.31
CA GLY A 165 -2.29 -11.80 17.60
C GLY A 165 -1.67 -13.17 17.55
N GLN A 166 -1.75 -13.84 18.70
CA GLN A 166 -1.24 -15.20 18.88
C GLN A 166 0.23 -15.31 18.44
N PHE A 167 1.10 -14.57 19.11
CA PHE A 167 2.51 -14.49 18.82
C PHE A 167 3.21 -15.78 19.23
N LYS A 168 3.98 -16.36 18.32
CA LYS A 168 4.76 -17.57 18.58
C LYS A 168 6.21 -17.37 18.19
N ALA A 169 7.09 -18.01 18.93
CA ALA A 169 8.50 -18.11 18.60
C ALA A 169 8.83 -19.50 18.06
N GLY A 170 9.65 -19.59 17.02
CA GLY A 170 10.11 -20.87 16.48
C GLY A 170 9.79 -21.06 15.00
N GLY A 171 10.48 -22.02 14.39
CA GLY A 171 10.31 -22.38 12.98
C GLY A 171 9.03 -23.16 12.71
N LYS A 172 8.84 -23.56 11.45
CA LYS A 172 7.60 -24.23 10.97
C LYS A 172 7.25 -25.55 11.66
N THR A 173 8.19 -26.18 12.37
CA THR A 173 8.02 -27.52 12.95
C THR A 173 7.79 -27.52 14.46
N GLU A 174 8.28 -26.52 15.18
CA GLU A 174 8.09 -26.35 16.62
C GLU A 174 7.94 -24.86 16.92
N ALA A 175 6.74 -24.46 17.38
CA ALA A 175 6.42 -23.08 17.70
C ALA A 175 5.92 -23.00 19.15
N THR A 176 6.59 -22.18 19.96
CA THR A 176 6.24 -21.90 21.36
C THR A 176 5.34 -20.68 21.43
N SER A 177 4.23 -20.75 22.17
CA SER A 177 3.39 -19.57 22.37
C SER A 177 4.10 -18.54 23.26
N ILE A 178 4.10 -17.28 22.82
CA ILE A 178 4.70 -16.14 23.51
C ILE A 178 3.60 -15.27 24.14
N ALA A 179 2.58 -14.96 23.36
CA ALA A 179 1.44 -14.14 23.77
C ALA A 179 0.20 -14.60 22.98
N ASP A 180 -0.89 -14.89 23.67
CA ASP A 180 -2.13 -15.41 23.07
C ASP A 180 -3.14 -14.28 22.75
N GLU A 181 -2.81 -13.05 23.14
CA GLU A 181 -3.65 -11.88 22.95
C GLU A 181 -3.88 -11.54 21.47
N VAL A 182 -5.06 -10.99 21.20
CA VAL A 182 -5.50 -10.55 19.89
C VAL A 182 -5.85 -9.07 19.98
N HIS A 183 -5.38 -8.33 18.98
CA HIS A 183 -5.60 -6.91 18.79
C HIS A 183 -6.38 -6.71 17.48
N GLU A 184 -7.35 -5.80 17.52
CA GLU A 184 -8.20 -5.45 16.39
C GLU A 184 -8.11 -3.94 16.15
N PHE A 185 -7.95 -3.56 14.89
CA PHE A 185 -7.84 -2.17 14.44
C PHE A 185 -8.75 -1.96 13.26
N SER A 186 -9.54 -0.87 13.29
CA SER A 186 -10.49 -0.54 12.23
C SER A 186 -10.22 0.84 11.67
N TRP A 187 -10.20 0.98 10.35
CA TRP A 187 -10.11 2.28 9.69
C TRP A 187 -10.77 2.25 8.32
N THR A 188 -11.25 3.41 7.87
CA THR A 188 -11.64 3.61 6.48
C THR A 188 -10.37 3.83 5.64
N PRO A 189 -10.08 2.98 4.64
CA PRO A 189 -8.89 3.15 3.80
C PRO A 189 -9.04 4.40 2.92
N THR A 190 -8.03 5.26 2.95
CA THR A 190 -7.87 6.38 2.00
C THR A 190 -6.71 6.14 1.04
N THR A 191 -6.13 4.94 1.08
CA THR A 191 -5.04 4.51 0.22
C THR A 191 -5.58 4.24 -1.19
N HIS A 192 -5.39 5.19 -2.10
CA HIS A 192 -5.83 5.12 -3.49
C HIS A 192 -4.62 5.05 -4.43
N GLY A 193 -3.62 4.25 -4.07
CA GLY A 193 -2.45 4.03 -4.93
C GLY A 193 -2.88 3.63 -6.35
N THR A 194 -2.15 4.13 -7.34
CA THR A 194 -2.54 3.95 -8.74
C THR A 194 -2.47 2.48 -9.17
N ILE A 195 -3.50 2.04 -9.91
CA ILE A 195 -3.48 0.82 -10.71
C ILE A 195 -3.75 1.22 -12.16
N LEU A 196 -2.85 0.83 -13.06
CA LEU A 196 -3.04 0.95 -14.49
C LEU A 196 -3.81 -0.25 -15.02
N ARG A 197 -4.72 -0.04 -15.97
CA ARG A 197 -5.57 -1.09 -16.55
C ARG A 197 -5.60 -1.00 -18.06
N GLY A 198 -5.85 -2.14 -18.71
CA GLY A 198 -6.07 -2.22 -20.14
C GLY A 198 -6.69 -3.54 -20.55
N ASP A 199 -7.45 -3.50 -21.64
CA ASP A 199 -8.12 -4.66 -22.22
C ASP A 199 -7.27 -5.30 -23.32
N ILE A 200 -7.26 -6.64 -23.35
CA ILE A 200 -6.69 -7.39 -24.47
C ILE A 200 -7.75 -7.41 -25.58
N VAL A 201 -7.51 -6.69 -26.66
CA VAL A 201 -8.47 -6.51 -27.75
C VAL A 201 -7.94 -7.10 -29.05
N THR A 202 -8.74 -7.91 -29.74
CA THR A 202 -8.39 -8.47 -31.05
C THR A 202 -8.38 -7.40 -32.15
N LYS A 203 -7.87 -7.74 -33.34
CA LYS A 203 -7.88 -6.83 -34.50
C LYS A 203 -9.31 -6.43 -34.92
N GLU A 204 -10.28 -7.27 -34.63
CA GLU A 204 -11.70 -7.07 -34.89
C GLU A 204 -12.40 -6.25 -33.79
N GLY A 205 -11.68 -5.83 -32.74
CA GLY A 205 -12.22 -5.00 -31.66
C GLY A 205 -12.91 -5.79 -30.53
N LYS A 206 -12.75 -7.12 -30.48
CA LYS A 206 -13.32 -7.95 -29.41
C LYS A 206 -12.37 -7.98 -28.20
N THR A 207 -12.87 -7.65 -27.02
CA THR A 207 -12.16 -7.88 -25.75
C THR A 207 -12.12 -9.38 -25.44
N ILE A 208 -10.93 -9.92 -25.17
CA ILE A 208 -10.65 -11.33 -24.89
C ILE A 208 -9.87 -11.53 -23.59
N GLY A 209 -9.76 -10.49 -22.79
CA GLY A 209 -8.99 -10.51 -21.55
C GLY A 209 -8.65 -9.11 -21.07
N SER A 210 -7.90 -9.04 -19.98
CA SER A 210 -7.49 -7.79 -19.35
C SER A 210 -6.15 -7.93 -18.64
N VAL A 211 -5.51 -6.79 -18.43
CA VAL A 211 -4.29 -6.65 -17.63
C VAL A 211 -4.48 -5.49 -16.65
N SER A 212 -3.87 -5.64 -15.48
CA SER A 212 -3.71 -4.52 -14.55
C SER A 212 -2.33 -4.53 -13.92
N VAL A 213 -1.77 -3.34 -13.70
CA VAL A 213 -0.42 -3.15 -13.17
C VAL A 213 -0.47 -2.15 -12.03
N SER A 214 -0.05 -2.57 -10.85
CA SER A 214 0.22 -1.69 -9.70
C SER A 214 1.75 -1.62 -9.47
N PRO A 215 2.25 -0.82 -8.51
CA PRO A 215 3.66 -0.90 -8.12
C PRO A 215 4.06 -2.26 -7.55
N PHE A 216 3.09 -3.08 -7.13
CA PHE A 216 3.31 -4.34 -6.39
C PHE A 216 3.18 -5.58 -7.27
N SER A 217 2.25 -5.58 -8.24
CA SER A 217 2.05 -6.73 -9.11
C SER A 217 1.43 -6.38 -10.46
N LEU A 218 1.64 -7.29 -11.41
CA LEU A 218 0.88 -7.40 -12.66
C LEU A 218 -0.15 -8.53 -12.50
N ARG A 219 -1.42 -8.26 -12.80
CA ARG A 219 -2.49 -9.28 -12.92
C ARG A 219 -2.96 -9.36 -14.35
N PHE A 220 -3.32 -10.56 -14.80
CA PHE A 220 -3.83 -10.77 -16.15
C PHE A 220 -4.91 -11.86 -16.16
N ALA A 221 -5.83 -11.72 -17.10
CA ALA A 221 -6.79 -12.75 -17.47
C ALA A 221 -6.96 -12.76 -18.99
N ALA A 222 -7.13 -13.94 -19.58
CA ALA A 222 -7.39 -14.09 -21.01
C ALA A 222 -8.30 -15.31 -21.27
N ASP A 223 -9.25 -15.15 -22.17
CA ASP A 223 -10.19 -16.20 -22.54
C ASP A 223 -9.48 -17.40 -23.19
N SER A 224 -8.47 -17.11 -24.01
CA SER A 224 -7.71 -18.11 -24.77
C SER A 224 -6.33 -17.59 -25.18
N SER A 225 -5.40 -18.52 -25.40
CA SER A 225 -4.08 -18.25 -25.98
C SER A 225 -3.78 -19.23 -27.11
N SER A 226 -2.89 -18.86 -28.02
CA SER A 226 -2.33 -19.81 -29.01
C SER A 226 -1.29 -20.78 -28.44
N GLN A 227 -0.79 -20.52 -27.22
CA GLN A 227 0.12 -21.41 -26.50
C GLN A 227 -0.63 -22.64 -26.00
N THR A 228 0.09 -23.76 -25.83
CA THR A 228 -0.44 -25.00 -25.22
C THR A 228 0.03 -25.18 -23.78
N GLU A 229 1.04 -24.42 -23.35
CA GLU A 229 1.69 -24.55 -22.05
C GLU A 229 1.64 -23.21 -21.30
N TYR A 230 1.17 -23.22 -20.04
CA TYR A 230 1.02 -21.99 -19.25
C TYR A 230 2.35 -21.25 -19.04
N VAL A 231 3.46 -21.98 -18.94
CA VAL A 231 4.80 -21.38 -18.82
C VAL A 231 5.22 -20.58 -20.05
N ASP A 232 4.78 -21.00 -21.24
CA ASP A 232 5.09 -20.28 -22.49
C ASP A 232 4.20 -19.05 -22.65
N PHE A 233 2.95 -19.12 -22.19
CA PHE A 233 2.11 -17.94 -22.01
C PHE A 233 2.78 -16.92 -21.08
N LEU A 234 3.25 -17.33 -19.89
CA LEU A 234 3.96 -16.45 -18.96
C LEU A 234 5.23 -15.83 -19.55
N ARG A 235 5.96 -16.58 -20.39
CA ARG A 235 7.17 -16.08 -21.08
C ARG A 235 6.87 -15.00 -22.11
N SER A 236 5.64 -14.91 -22.60
CA SER A 236 5.22 -13.86 -23.53
C SER A 236 5.03 -12.49 -22.86
N ILE A 237 4.95 -12.44 -21.52
CA ILE A 237 4.61 -11.24 -20.78
C ILE A 237 5.82 -10.32 -20.62
N MET A 238 5.69 -9.08 -21.09
CA MET A 238 6.68 -8.01 -20.94
C MET A 238 5.99 -6.71 -20.54
N ILE A 239 6.66 -5.89 -19.73
CA ILE A 239 6.27 -4.50 -19.49
C ILE A 239 6.94 -3.64 -20.55
N ILE A 240 6.17 -2.78 -21.21
CA ILE A 240 6.68 -1.82 -22.17
C ILE A 240 6.77 -0.47 -21.47
N ASP A 241 7.99 0.06 -21.39
CA ASP A 241 8.21 1.40 -20.85
C ASP A 241 7.75 2.50 -21.82
N ARG A 242 7.67 3.75 -21.36
CA ARG A 242 7.30 4.92 -22.18
C ARG A 242 8.30 5.25 -23.29
N ASN A 243 9.51 4.69 -23.23
CA ASN A 243 10.52 4.81 -24.28
C ASN A 243 10.41 3.68 -25.33
N GLY A 244 9.47 2.73 -25.14
CA GLY A 244 9.24 1.59 -26.01
C GLY A 244 10.10 0.35 -25.71
N THR A 245 10.89 0.35 -24.63
CA THR A 245 11.70 -0.79 -24.22
C THR A 245 10.81 -1.87 -23.59
N ALA A 246 10.94 -3.10 -24.08
CA ALA A 246 10.31 -4.25 -23.48
C ALA A 246 11.20 -4.85 -22.38
N VAL A 247 10.70 -4.91 -21.15
CA VAL A 247 11.40 -5.46 -19.99
C VAL A 247 10.59 -6.61 -19.41
N ARG A 248 11.27 -7.72 -19.12
CA ARG A 248 10.63 -8.85 -18.45
C ARG A 248 10.37 -8.50 -16.98
N PRO A 249 9.11 -8.59 -16.49
CA PRO A 249 8.82 -8.36 -15.09
C PRO A 249 9.57 -9.36 -14.21
N LYS A 250 10.17 -8.86 -13.12
CA LYS A 250 10.94 -9.67 -12.17
C LYS A 250 10.09 -9.90 -10.93
N GLY A 251 9.71 -11.14 -10.68
CA GLY A 251 8.77 -11.45 -9.61
C GLY A 251 8.48 -12.94 -9.47
N GLY A 252 7.67 -13.26 -8.46
CA GLY A 252 7.03 -14.58 -8.35
C GLY A 252 5.81 -14.61 -9.28
N SER A 253 5.68 -15.66 -10.09
CA SER A 253 4.51 -15.83 -10.95
C SER A 253 3.56 -16.88 -10.37
N GLY A 254 2.27 -16.58 -10.38
CA GLY A 254 1.19 -17.48 -9.99
C GLY A 254 0.08 -17.56 -11.02
N GLY A 255 -0.86 -18.47 -10.83
CA GLY A 255 -2.03 -18.65 -11.68
C GLY A 255 -2.04 -19.97 -12.44
N GLY A 256 -2.90 -20.04 -13.46
CA GLY A 256 -3.06 -21.22 -14.28
C GLY A 256 -3.99 -20.98 -15.47
N ALA A 257 -4.21 -22.04 -16.22
CA ALA A 257 -5.11 -22.10 -17.35
C ALA A 257 -5.83 -23.44 -17.36
N ALA A 258 -6.96 -23.53 -18.06
CA ALA A 258 -7.52 -24.81 -18.43
C ALA A 258 -6.67 -25.42 -19.55
N GLU A 259 -6.05 -26.56 -19.25
CA GLU A 259 -5.15 -27.29 -20.13
C GLU A 259 -5.84 -28.54 -20.69
N ASP A 260 -5.57 -28.85 -21.96
CA ASP A 260 -5.90 -30.15 -22.53
C ASP A 260 -4.94 -31.21 -21.95
N PRO A 261 -5.43 -32.34 -21.42
CA PRO A 261 -4.58 -33.39 -20.82
C PRO A 261 -3.53 -33.98 -21.77
N LEU A 262 -3.70 -33.82 -23.09
CA LEU A 262 -2.76 -34.29 -24.10
C LEU A 262 -1.78 -33.19 -24.56
N GLY A 263 -1.91 -31.96 -24.07
CA GLY A 263 -1.08 -30.80 -24.41
C GLY A 263 -1.16 -30.40 -25.88
N LYS A 264 -2.26 -30.72 -26.57
CA LYS A 264 -2.40 -30.49 -28.02
C LYS A 264 -3.27 -29.30 -28.34
N GLU A 265 -4.21 -28.97 -27.46
CA GLU A 265 -5.12 -27.85 -27.67
C GLU A 265 -4.59 -26.57 -27.01
N PRO A 266 -4.94 -25.39 -27.57
CA PRO A 266 -4.54 -24.12 -27.00
C PRO A 266 -5.17 -23.88 -25.62
N LEU A 267 -4.49 -23.09 -24.79
CA LEU A 267 -4.95 -22.74 -23.44
C LEU A 267 -6.27 -21.95 -23.48
N THR A 268 -7.12 -22.19 -22.49
CA THR A 268 -8.35 -21.41 -22.24
C THR A 268 -8.46 -21.03 -20.76
N ASN A 269 -9.32 -20.05 -20.45
CA ASN A 269 -9.58 -19.60 -19.06
C ASN A 269 -8.28 -19.30 -18.28
N ILE A 270 -7.45 -18.46 -18.85
CA ILE A 270 -6.12 -18.12 -18.34
C ILE A 270 -6.28 -17.01 -17.31
N ALA A 271 -5.71 -17.19 -16.12
CA ALA A 271 -5.63 -16.14 -15.12
C ALA A 271 -4.37 -16.28 -14.30
N GLY A 272 -3.75 -15.16 -13.95
CA GLY A 272 -2.55 -15.20 -13.14
C GLY A 272 -2.00 -13.86 -12.72
N SER A 273 -0.84 -13.93 -12.11
CA SER A 273 -0.17 -12.78 -11.52
C SER A 273 1.35 -12.89 -11.59
N ILE A 274 1.99 -11.73 -11.53
CA ILE A 274 3.42 -11.58 -11.30
C ILE A 274 3.61 -10.58 -10.17
N ASP A 275 4.00 -11.06 -8.99
CA ASP A 275 4.27 -10.25 -7.80
C ASP A 275 5.71 -9.74 -7.87
N PHE A 276 5.89 -8.42 -7.93
CA PHE A 276 7.21 -7.83 -8.16
C PHE A 276 8.12 -7.96 -6.94
N ARG A 277 9.39 -8.27 -7.19
CA ARG A 277 10.41 -8.32 -6.12
C ARG A 277 10.82 -6.91 -5.64
N VAL A 278 10.74 -5.93 -6.53
CA VAL A 278 11.06 -4.53 -6.29
C VAL A 278 9.90 -3.72 -6.84
N LEU A 279 9.50 -2.65 -6.14
CA LEU A 279 8.38 -1.83 -6.58
C LEU A 279 8.61 -1.29 -7.99
N LEU A 280 7.58 -1.43 -8.83
CA LEU A 280 7.59 -0.92 -10.18
C LEU A 280 7.26 0.58 -10.18
N GLU A 281 8.09 1.38 -10.87
CA GLU A 281 7.78 2.79 -11.12
C GLU A 281 6.71 2.90 -12.22
N LEU A 282 5.49 3.23 -11.82
CA LEU A 282 4.36 3.30 -12.76
C LEU A 282 4.45 4.49 -13.71
N SER A 283 5.19 5.55 -13.36
CA SER A 283 5.38 6.68 -14.28
C SER A 283 6.05 6.25 -15.58
N ASP A 284 6.85 5.19 -15.55
CA ASP A 284 7.62 4.72 -16.69
C ASP A 284 6.86 3.69 -17.54
N VAL A 285 5.72 3.19 -17.06
CA VAL A 285 4.94 2.14 -17.74
C VAL A 285 4.01 2.74 -18.78
N ALA A 286 3.99 2.16 -19.98
CA ALA A 286 3.09 2.55 -21.07
C ALA A 286 2.12 1.44 -21.47
N ALA A 287 2.58 0.19 -21.51
CA ALA A 287 1.79 -0.93 -21.97
C ALA A 287 2.30 -2.25 -21.37
N VAL A 288 1.50 -3.31 -21.54
CA VAL A 288 1.93 -4.69 -21.32
C VAL A 288 1.86 -5.43 -22.65
N GLN A 289 2.93 -6.11 -23.00
CA GLN A 289 2.88 -7.12 -24.05
C GLN A 289 2.51 -8.46 -23.42
N ILE A 290 1.51 -9.15 -23.98
CA ILE A 290 1.01 -10.43 -23.49
C ILE A 290 0.44 -11.23 -24.67
N ASP A 291 0.91 -12.45 -24.85
CA ASP A 291 0.52 -13.39 -25.90
C ASP A 291 0.44 -12.77 -27.32
N GLY A 292 1.41 -11.93 -27.66
CA GLY A 292 1.49 -11.25 -28.96
C GLY A 292 0.61 -9.99 -29.09
N TYR A 293 -0.19 -9.67 -28.07
CA TYR A 293 -0.91 -8.40 -27.97
C TYR A 293 -0.06 -7.34 -27.27
N THR A 294 -0.19 -6.09 -27.68
CA THR A 294 0.30 -4.93 -26.93
C THR A 294 -0.91 -4.22 -26.36
N VAL A 295 -1.01 -4.18 -25.04
CA VAL A 295 -2.15 -3.61 -24.31
C VAL A 295 -1.75 -2.27 -23.72
N PRO A 296 -2.24 -1.14 -24.29
CA PRO A 296 -2.03 0.17 -23.71
C PRO A 296 -2.62 0.24 -22.31
N LEU A 297 -1.91 0.91 -21.41
CA LEU A 297 -2.32 1.04 -20.02
C LEU A 297 -2.70 2.48 -19.70
N SER A 298 -3.77 2.65 -18.94
CA SER A 298 -4.22 3.95 -18.43
C SER A 298 -4.66 3.84 -16.97
N LYS A 299 -4.61 4.97 -16.24
CA LYS A 299 -5.30 5.07 -14.95
C LYS A 299 -6.79 4.87 -15.18
N SER A 300 -7.44 4.07 -14.33
CA SER A 300 -8.91 4.01 -14.25
C SER A 300 -9.46 5.28 -13.60
#